data_AF-A0AAW2DXJ8-F1
#
_entry.id   AF-A0AAW2DXJ8-F1
#
_cell.length_a   1.000
_cell.length_b   1.000
_cell.length_c   1.000
_cell.angle_alpha   90.00
_cell.angle_beta   90.00
_cell.angle_gamma   90.00
#
_symmetry.space_group_name_H-M   'P 1'
#
loop_
_entity.id
_entity.type
_entity.pdbx_description
1 polymer ?
#
loop_
_entity_poly.entity_id
_entity_poly.type
_entity_poly.pdbx_seq_one_letter_code
_entity_poly.pdbx_strand_id
1 'polypeptide(L)'
;MIACVSAMQQLPNMDPGPAVDTQLTQQLAHRSAALWEMPAASEEVPGVLKCKRRSCQLPRHGLDPQIAHYIVEAGFKGLFKVPNMEVDHALITTLVVRWRLETHTFHLLHGKMGITLQDIEVMLGVPVDGLLVTGSVKLEWPALCCDLLGHRPPDLIPHPHENMSILAGARLRVSWLKEQFRGPLPADAADEVVQQHVRYHILVWLGSILFMDKSADRVSVMPQQFLNPISDAKRYIWGSGALAWLYKHLCKALETKAK
;
A
#
# COMPACT_ATOMS: atom_id res chain seq x y z
N MET A 1 -15.58 -1.02 20.12
CA MET A 1 -14.40 -1.75 20.62
C MET A 1 -14.42 -1.88 22.15
N ILE A 2 -14.53 -0.76 22.89
CA ILE A 2 -14.71 -0.74 24.36
C ILE A 2 -15.91 -1.59 24.80
N ALA A 3 -17.06 -1.51 24.11
CA ALA A 3 -18.23 -2.31 24.44
C ALA A 3 -18.04 -3.83 24.27
N CYS A 4 -17.26 -4.29 23.28
CA CYS A 4 -16.95 -5.71 23.13
C CYS A 4 -15.96 -6.21 24.18
N VAL A 5 -14.92 -5.42 24.48
CA VAL A 5 -13.92 -5.80 25.50
C VAL A 5 -14.55 -5.76 26.90
N SER A 6 -15.35 -4.73 27.19
CA SER A 6 -16.08 -4.60 28.45
C SER A 6 -17.15 -5.69 28.61
N ALA A 7 -17.85 -6.08 27.53
CA ALA A 7 -18.77 -7.22 27.58
C ALA A 7 -18.06 -8.57 27.77
N MET A 8 -16.85 -8.75 27.23
CA MET A 8 -16.07 -9.98 27.42
C MET A 8 -15.42 -10.07 28.81
N GLN A 9 -15.11 -8.93 29.45
CA GLN A 9 -14.60 -8.87 30.83
C GLN A 9 -15.70 -9.05 31.91
N GLN A 10 -16.98 -8.96 31.53
CA GLN A 10 -18.13 -9.16 32.44
C GLN A 10 -18.57 -10.63 32.56
N LEU A 11 -17.99 -11.53 31.77
CA LEU A 11 -18.20 -12.97 31.89
C LEU A 11 -17.10 -13.59 32.75
N PRO A 12 -17.43 -14.28 33.86
CA PRO A 12 -16.39 -14.94 34.64
C PRO A 12 -15.73 -16.01 33.77
N ASN A 13 -14.40 -15.93 33.67
CA ASN A 13 -13.52 -16.95 33.07
C ASN A 13 -13.29 -16.93 31.53
N MET A 14 -13.53 -15.81 30.82
CA MET A 14 -13.05 -15.67 29.44
C MET A 14 -11.63 -15.08 29.40
N ASP A 15 -10.63 -15.94 29.24
CA ASP A 15 -9.35 -15.50 28.69
C ASP A 15 -9.57 -15.08 27.22
N PRO A 16 -9.26 -13.83 26.83
CA PRO A 16 -9.33 -13.41 25.42
C PRO A 16 -8.27 -14.09 24.54
N GLY A 17 -7.29 -14.77 25.15
CA GLY A 17 -6.31 -15.62 24.50
C GLY A 17 -6.86 -17.01 24.14
N PRO A 18 -6.12 -17.78 23.32
CA PRO A 18 -6.43 -19.18 23.09
C PRO A 18 -6.24 -19.98 24.38
N ALA A 19 -7.01 -21.05 24.55
CA ALA A 19 -6.90 -21.95 25.71
C ALA A 19 -5.52 -22.62 25.89
N VAL A 20 -4.61 -22.45 24.93
CA VAL A 20 -3.24 -22.98 24.94
C VAL A 20 -2.28 -21.84 24.57
N ASP A 21 -1.59 -21.30 25.58
CA ASP A 21 -0.67 -20.16 25.44
C ASP A 21 0.54 -20.45 24.55
N THR A 22 0.91 -21.73 24.38
CA THR A 22 2.03 -22.13 23.51
C THR A 22 1.75 -21.91 22.02
N GLN A 23 0.51 -21.63 21.63
CA GLN A 23 0.16 -21.35 20.23
C GLN A 23 0.46 -19.92 19.80
N LEU A 24 0.59 -18.96 20.72
CA LEU A 24 0.87 -17.55 20.42
C LEU A 24 2.22 -17.11 20.99
N THR A 25 3.29 -17.70 20.45
CA THR A 25 4.67 -17.43 20.90
C THR A 25 5.08 -15.95 20.81
N GLN A 26 4.41 -15.12 20.00
CA GLN A 26 4.70 -13.70 19.83
C GLN A 26 3.72 -12.79 20.59
N GLN A 27 2.85 -13.33 21.44
CA GLN A 27 1.77 -12.57 22.07
C GLN A 27 2.26 -11.43 22.96
N LEU A 28 3.34 -11.62 23.72
CA LEU A 28 3.88 -10.58 24.62
C LEU A 28 4.34 -9.32 23.88
N ALA A 29 4.84 -9.46 22.66
CA ALA A 29 5.25 -8.33 21.82
C ALA A 29 4.10 -7.77 20.95
N HIS A 30 2.95 -8.44 20.96
CA HIS A 30 1.81 -8.11 20.12
C HIS A 30 1.01 -6.94 20.73
N ARG A 31 0.61 -5.96 19.92
CA ARG A 31 -0.19 -4.80 20.38
C ARG A 31 -1.47 -5.12 21.15
N SER A 32 -2.01 -6.34 21.00
CA SER A 32 -3.19 -6.78 21.75
C SER A 32 -2.87 -7.16 23.19
N ALA A 33 -1.63 -7.48 23.55
CA ALA A 33 -1.25 -7.74 24.94
C ALA A 33 -1.59 -6.54 25.82
N ALA A 34 -1.26 -5.33 25.35
CA ALA A 34 -1.64 -4.10 26.03
C ALA A 34 -3.16 -4.00 26.24
N LEU A 35 -4.00 -4.41 25.27
CA LEU A 35 -5.46 -4.41 25.40
C LEU A 35 -5.98 -5.44 26.41
N TRP A 36 -5.29 -6.57 26.55
CA TRP A 36 -5.71 -7.66 27.44
C TRP A 36 -5.35 -7.37 28.89
N GLU A 37 -4.28 -6.63 29.12
CA GLU A 37 -3.79 -6.24 30.45
C GLU A 37 -4.43 -4.93 30.96
N MET A 38 -5.27 -4.25 30.17
CA MET A 38 -5.93 -3.01 30.60
C MET A 38 -6.99 -3.28 31.68
N PRO A 39 -6.95 -2.55 32.82
CA PRO A 39 -8.07 -2.48 33.75
C PRO A 39 -9.32 -1.97 33.03
N ALA A 40 -10.49 -2.57 33.28
CA ALA A 40 -11.77 -2.20 32.66
C ALA A 40 -12.15 -0.70 32.79
N ALA A 41 -11.50 0.03 33.70
CA ALA A 41 -11.72 1.45 33.99
C ALA A 41 -10.69 2.41 33.35
N SER A 42 -9.77 1.93 32.51
CA SER A 42 -8.76 2.79 31.88
C SER A 42 -9.25 3.38 30.56
N GLU A 43 -9.29 4.72 30.47
CA GLU A 43 -9.77 5.46 29.28
C GLU A 43 -8.77 5.42 28.10
N GLU A 44 -7.50 5.08 28.34
CA GLU A 44 -6.45 5.10 27.33
C GLU A 44 -6.33 3.76 26.58
N VAL A 45 -7.21 3.55 25.60
CA VAL A 45 -7.09 2.43 24.65
C VAL A 45 -5.75 2.54 23.87
N PRO A 46 -4.95 1.46 23.75
CA PRO A 46 -3.82 1.37 22.84
C PRO A 46 -4.12 2.05 21.52
N GLY A 47 -3.34 3.09 21.22
CA GLY A 47 -3.70 4.10 20.24
C GLY A 47 -4.25 3.52 18.94
N VAL A 48 -5.40 4.04 18.51
CA VAL A 48 -5.99 3.75 17.20
C VAL A 48 -4.95 4.05 16.11
N LEU A 49 -4.73 3.08 15.21
CA LEU A 49 -3.74 3.23 14.14
C LEU A 49 -4.15 4.35 13.19
N LYS A 50 -3.21 5.25 12.88
CA LYS A 50 -3.44 6.31 11.90
C LYS A 50 -3.07 5.80 10.51
N CYS A 51 -4.05 5.20 9.84
CA CYS A 51 -3.96 4.83 8.44
C CYS A 51 -3.92 6.09 7.57
N LYS A 52 -2.78 6.32 6.90
CA LYS A 52 -2.70 7.37 5.88
C LYS A 52 -3.21 6.81 4.57
N ARG A 53 -3.96 7.64 3.85
CA ARG A 53 -4.43 7.33 2.51
C ARG A 53 -3.85 8.33 1.53
N ARG A 54 -3.47 7.82 0.35
CA ARG A 54 -3.24 8.66 -0.82
C ARG A 54 -4.51 8.66 -1.67
N SER A 55 -5.11 9.84 -1.84
CA SER A 55 -6.23 9.98 -2.78
C SER A 55 -5.69 9.79 -4.20
N CYS A 56 -6.14 8.72 -4.85
CA CYS A 56 -5.95 8.49 -6.27
C CYS A 56 -7.32 8.58 -6.95
N GLN A 57 -7.81 9.82 -7.10
CA GLN A 57 -9.03 10.07 -7.85
C GLN A 57 -8.74 9.95 -9.34
N LEU A 58 -9.54 9.14 -10.04
CA LEU A 58 -9.59 9.22 -11.49
C LEU A 58 -10.09 10.63 -11.89
N PRO A 59 -9.60 11.18 -13.02
CA PRO A 59 -10.14 12.43 -13.53
C PRO A 59 -11.66 12.34 -13.69
N ARG A 60 -12.39 13.41 -13.39
CA ARG A 60 -13.86 13.46 -13.46
C ARG A 60 -14.42 13.09 -14.85
N HIS A 61 -13.61 13.27 -15.89
CA HIS A 61 -13.96 13.00 -17.29
C HIS A 61 -13.50 11.61 -17.76
N GLY A 62 -13.02 10.75 -16.85
CA GLY A 62 -12.39 9.48 -17.22
C GLY A 62 -10.96 9.67 -17.71
N LEU A 63 -10.32 8.59 -18.13
CA LEU A 63 -9.03 8.66 -18.81
C LEU A 63 -9.19 8.78 -20.31
N ASP A 64 -8.19 9.38 -20.92
CA ASP A 64 -8.01 9.35 -22.38
C ASP A 64 -8.01 7.90 -22.90
N PRO A 65 -8.71 7.59 -24.01
CA PRO A 65 -8.77 6.25 -24.58
C PRO A 65 -7.40 5.63 -24.88
N GLN A 66 -6.41 6.43 -25.29
CA GLN A 66 -5.05 5.96 -25.58
C GLN A 66 -4.35 5.52 -24.30
N ILE A 67 -4.49 6.30 -23.22
CA ILE A 67 -3.97 5.94 -21.90
C ILE A 67 -4.66 4.65 -21.40
N ALA A 68 -5.98 4.57 -21.53
CA ALA A 68 -6.75 3.40 -21.13
C ALA A 68 -6.30 2.12 -21.87
N HIS A 69 -6.02 2.22 -23.17
CA HIS A 69 -5.51 1.11 -23.99
C HIS A 69 -4.22 0.52 -23.40
N TYR A 70 -3.20 1.36 -23.20
CA TYR A 70 -1.91 0.91 -22.67
C TYR A 70 -2.01 0.30 -21.27
N ILE A 71 -2.95 0.75 -20.46
CA ILE A 71 -3.13 0.20 -19.11
C ILE A 71 -3.78 -1.19 -19.17
N VAL A 72 -4.73 -1.39 -20.08
CA VAL A 72 -5.27 -2.73 -20.34
C VAL A 72 -4.15 -3.65 -20.81
N GLU A 73 -3.28 -3.18 -21.71
CA GLU A 73 -2.12 -3.95 -22.17
C GLU A 73 -1.10 -4.25 -21.06
N ALA A 74 -0.94 -3.33 -20.11
CA ALA A 74 -0.10 -3.52 -18.93
C ALA A 74 -0.68 -4.49 -17.90
N GLY A 75 -1.95 -4.92 -18.06
CA GLY A 75 -2.62 -5.80 -17.11
C GLY A 75 -3.13 -5.10 -15.84
N PHE A 76 -3.26 -3.77 -15.85
CA PHE A 76 -3.68 -2.98 -14.67
C PHE A 76 -5.13 -2.47 -14.75
N LYS A 77 -5.95 -3.03 -15.64
CA LYS A 77 -7.37 -2.67 -15.78
C LYS A 77 -8.13 -2.78 -14.46
N GLY A 78 -7.79 -3.72 -13.59
CA GLY A 78 -8.45 -3.89 -12.30
C GLY A 78 -8.29 -2.70 -11.35
N LEU A 79 -7.13 -2.04 -11.37
CA LEU A 79 -6.82 -0.92 -10.46
C LEU A 79 -7.75 0.28 -10.64
N PHE A 80 -8.38 0.40 -11.81
CA PHE A 80 -9.40 1.41 -12.11
C PHE A 80 -10.71 1.20 -11.39
N LYS A 81 -11.03 -0.07 -11.16
CA LYS A 81 -12.29 -0.47 -10.57
C LYS A 81 -12.24 -0.42 -9.05
N VAL A 82 -11.04 -0.28 -8.48
CA VAL A 82 -10.86 -0.17 -7.03
C VAL A 82 -11.58 1.09 -6.54
N PRO A 83 -12.66 0.96 -5.75
CA PRO A 83 -13.45 2.09 -5.35
C PRO A 83 -12.65 3.02 -4.42
N ASN A 84 -12.99 4.29 -4.48
CA ASN A 84 -12.54 5.27 -3.52
C ASN A 84 -13.24 4.98 -2.16
N MET A 85 -12.62 4.16 -1.31
CA MET A 85 -13.18 3.79 0.00
C MET A 85 -12.69 4.72 1.11
N GLU A 86 -13.58 5.07 2.03
CA GLU A 86 -13.21 5.71 3.29
C GLU A 86 -12.46 4.72 4.18
N VAL A 87 -11.46 5.24 4.89
CA VAL A 87 -10.58 4.41 5.74
C VAL A 87 -11.11 4.46 7.16
N ASP A 88 -11.75 3.38 7.58
CA ASP A 88 -12.17 3.22 8.97
C ASP A 88 -10.97 2.77 9.82
N HIS A 89 -10.40 3.74 10.52
CA HIS A 89 -9.27 3.55 11.43
C HIS A 89 -9.58 2.54 12.55
N ALA A 90 -10.81 2.53 13.07
CA ALA A 90 -11.20 1.64 14.15
C ALA A 90 -11.34 0.21 13.63
N LEU A 91 -11.93 0.01 12.45
CA LEU A 91 -12.03 -1.29 11.80
C LEU A 91 -10.64 -1.87 11.49
N ILE A 92 -9.75 -1.07 10.88
CA ILE A 92 -8.38 -1.53 10.58
C ILE A 92 -7.63 -1.86 11.86
N THR A 93 -7.72 -1.01 12.88
CA THR A 93 -7.12 -1.29 14.20
C THR A 93 -7.62 -2.62 14.77
N THR A 94 -8.92 -2.87 14.66
CA THR A 94 -9.59 -4.10 15.14
C THR A 94 -9.10 -5.34 14.41
N LEU A 95 -8.85 -5.24 13.10
CA LEU A 95 -8.30 -6.32 12.28
C LEU A 95 -6.82 -6.55 12.60
N VAL A 96 -6.01 -5.50 12.73
CA VAL A 96 -4.58 -5.63 13.09
C VAL A 96 -4.42 -6.28 14.47
N VAL A 97 -5.28 -5.97 15.45
CA VAL A 97 -5.28 -6.64 16.78
C VAL A 97 -5.58 -8.14 16.68
N ARG A 98 -6.23 -8.58 15.59
CA ARG A 98 -6.55 -9.99 15.33
C ARG A 98 -5.56 -10.67 14.40
N TRP A 99 -4.67 -9.93 13.74
CA TRP A 99 -3.62 -10.50 12.91
C TRP A 99 -2.66 -11.32 13.79
N ARG A 100 -2.19 -12.47 13.29
CA ARG A 100 -1.19 -13.31 13.98
C ARG A 100 -0.01 -13.57 13.07
N LEU A 101 1.19 -13.28 13.59
CA LEU A 101 2.45 -13.39 12.83
C LEU A 101 2.81 -14.86 12.59
N GLU A 102 2.45 -15.75 13.52
CA GLU A 102 2.75 -17.18 13.49
C GLU A 102 2.13 -17.87 12.27
N THR A 103 0.91 -17.46 11.89
CA THR A 103 0.16 -18.08 10.79
C THR A 103 -0.14 -17.15 9.63
N HIS A 104 0.17 -15.84 9.75
CA HIS A 104 -0.22 -14.81 8.77
C HIS A 104 -1.73 -14.84 8.49
N THR A 105 -2.53 -14.93 9.55
CA THR A 105 -4.00 -14.95 9.47
C THR A 105 -4.62 -14.07 10.55
N PHE A 106 -5.80 -13.54 10.28
CA PHE A 106 -6.68 -12.97 11.29
C PHE A 106 -7.33 -14.07 12.12
N HIS A 107 -7.33 -13.93 13.44
CA HIS A 107 -8.09 -14.74 14.37
C HIS A 107 -9.43 -14.03 14.66
N LEU A 108 -10.48 -14.46 13.96
CA LEU A 108 -11.84 -13.95 14.13
C LEU A 108 -12.65 -14.91 15.03
N LEU A 109 -13.83 -14.49 15.48
CA LEU A 109 -14.73 -15.33 16.29
C LEU A 109 -15.11 -16.64 15.59
N HIS A 110 -15.16 -16.63 14.26
CA HIS A 110 -15.56 -17.77 13.43
C HIS A 110 -14.36 -18.59 12.91
N GLY A 111 -13.14 -18.31 13.39
CA GLY A 111 -11.94 -19.05 12.99
C GLY A 111 -10.84 -18.17 12.38
N LYS A 112 -9.89 -18.83 11.70
CA LYS A 112 -8.74 -18.18 11.06
C LYS A 112 -9.10 -17.73 9.64
N MET A 113 -8.73 -16.51 9.29
CA MET A 113 -8.94 -15.93 7.95
C MET A 113 -7.61 -15.38 7.41
N GLY A 114 -7.13 -15.91 6.29
CA GLY A 114 -5.97 -15.37 5.57
C GLY A 114 -6.40 -14.56 4.36
N ILE A 115 -5.47 -13.77 3.80
CA ILE A 115 -5.67 -13.13 2.48
C ILE A 115 -4.83 -13.91 1.47
N THR A 116 -5.45 -14.39 0.42
CA THR A 116 -4.80 -15.22 -0.59
C THR A 116 -4.45 -14.42 -1.84
N LEU A 117 -3.66 -15.02 -2.73
CA LEU A 117 -3.43 -14.43 -4.05
C LEU A 117 -4.73 -14.30 -4.85
N GLN A 118 -5.66 -15.25 -4.71
CA GLN A 118 -6.97 -15.18 -5.37
C GLN A 118 -7.77 -13.96 -4.89
N ASP A 119 -7.73 -13.64 -3.59
CA ASP A 119 -8.38 -12.42 -3.07
C ASP A 119 -7.76 -11.16 -3.70
N ILE A 120 -6.43 -11.10 -3.83
CA ILE A 120 -5.72 -9.99 -4.48
C ILE A 120 -6.08 -9.87 -5.95
N GLU A 121 -6.15 -10.98 -6.68
CA GLU A 121 -6.57 -11.01 -8.08
C GLU A 121 -7.99 -10.49 -8.24
N VAL A 122 -8.94 -10.97 -7.44
CA VAL A 122 -10.35 -10.58 -7.55
C VAL A 122 -10.55 -9.12 -7.14
N MET A 123 -9.92 -8.68 -6.05
CA MET A 123 -10.11 -7.33 -5.51
C MET A 123 -9.40 -6.24 -6.32
N LEU A 124 -8.18 -6.52 -6.81
CA LEU A 124 -7.33 -5.52 -7.47
C LEU A 124 -7.23 -5.73 -8.99
N GLY A 125 -7.57 -6.92 -9.50
CA GLY A 125 -7.45 -7.30 -10.91
C GLY A 125 -6.04 -7.11 -11.45
N VAL A 126 -5.04 -7.49 -10.67
CA VAL A 126 -3.61 -7.49 -11.04
C VAL A 126 -3.12 -8.92 -11.29
N PRO A 127 -2.09 -9.12 -12.14
CA PRO A 127 -1.57 -10.46 -12.42
C PRO A 127 -1.02 -11.16 -11.17
N VAL A 128 -1.40 -12.42 -10.99
CA VAL A 128 -0.93 -13.31 -9.90
C VAL A 128 0.00 -14.43 -10.37
N ASP A 129 0.27 -14.50 -11.67
CA ASP A 129 1.20 -15.42 -12.31
C ASP A 129 2.22 -14.67 -13.19
N GLY A 130 3.37 -15.30 -13.44
CA GLY A 130 4.44 -14.73 -14.27
C GLY A 130 5.82 -14.66 -13.60
N LEU A 131 6.58 -13.62 -13.93
CA LEU A 131 7.93 -13.36 -13.44
C LEU A 131 7.93 -12.62 -12.11
N LEU A 132 8.91 -12.89 -11.26
CA LEU A 132 9.06 -12.17 -10.00
C LEU A 132 9.36 -10.68 -10.25
N VAL A 133 8.73 -9.80 -9.45
CA VAL A 133 9.03 -8.37 -9.43
C VAL A 133 10.33 -8.13 -8.65
N THR A 134 11.46 -8.45 -9.28
CA THR A 134 12.81 -8.26 -8.72
C THR A 134 13.60 -7.32 -9.63
N GLY A 135 13.89 -6.12 -9.15
CA GLY A 135 14.56 -5.06 -9.92
C GLY A 135 15.85 -4.60 -9.25
N SER A 136 16.63 -3.80 -9.97
CA SER A 136 17.81 -3.18 -9.39
C SER A 136 17.41 -2.16 -8.33
N VAL A 137 18.16 -2.14 -7.23
CA VAL A 137 18.05 -1.14 -6.15
C VAL A 137 19.08 -0.02 -6.29
N LYS A 138 20.05 -0.18 -7.20
CA LYS A 138 21.13 0.78 -7.49
C LYS A 138 20.99 1.22 -8.93
N LEU A 139 20.14 2.21 -9.15
CA LEU A 139 19.97 2.87 -10.45
C LEU A 139 20.17 4.37 -10.29
N GLU A 140 20.54 5.00 -11.39
CA GLU A 140 20.46 6.45 -11.56
C GLU A 140 18.98 6.85 -11.68
N TRP A 141 18.30 6.91 -10.54
CA TRP A 141 16.87 7.22 -10.45
C TRP A 141 16.46 8.52 -11.17
N PRO A 142 17.25 9.61 -11.17
CA PRO A 142 16.93 10.78 -11.98
C PRO A 142 16.93 10.49 -13.49
N ALA A 143 17.86 9.66 -13.97
CA ALA A 143 17.92 9.25 -15.37
C ALA A 143 16.72 8.38 -15.73
N LEU A 144 16.38 7.38 -14.90
CA LEU A 144 15.18 6.55 -15.10
C LEU A 144 13.90 7.39 -15.18
N CYS A 145 13.76 8.41 -14.32
CA CYS A 145 12.63 9.34 -14.39
C CYS A 145 12.64 10.15 -15.70
N CYS A 146 13.80 10.64 -16.13
CA CYS A 146 13.95 11.35 -17.40
C CYS A 146 13.52 10.48 -18.58
N ASP A 147 14.05 9.25 -18.65
CA ASP A 147 13.85 8.34 -19.78
C ASP A 147 12.40 7.84 -19.87
N LEU A 148 11.77 7.53 -18.73
CA LEU A 148 10.45 6.90 -18.72
C LEU A 148 9.30 7.87 -18.50
N LEU A 149 9.52 8.95 -17.74
CA LEU A 149 8.50 9.96 -17.43
C LEU A 149 8.72 11.27 -18.20
N GLY A 150 9.83 11.44 -18.93
CA GLY A 150 10.13 12.69 -19.65
C GLY A 150 10.58 13.85 -18.74
N HIS A 151 10.64 13.61 -17.42
CA HIS A 151 10.93 14.65 -16.43
C HIS A 151 12.03 14.18 -15.49
N ARG A 152 13.17 14.89 -15.51
CA ARG A 152 14.26 14.68 -14.56
C ARG A 152 13.98 15.44 -13.25
N PRO A 153 13.87 14.75 -12.10
CA PRO A 153 13.81 15.41 -10.81
C PRO A 153 15.06 16.27 -10.60
N PRO A 154 14.94 17.47 -10.01
CA PRO A 154 16.09 18.29 -9.66
C PRO A 154 17.02 17.56 -8.71
N ASP A 155 18.31 17.80 -8.84
CA ASP A 155 19.32 17.30 -7.90
C ASP A 155 19.07 17.88 -6.50
N LEU A 156 19.54 17.17 -5.48
CA LEU A 156 19.45 17.60 -4.08
C LEU A 156 20.03 19.00 -3.92
N ILE A 157 19.20 19.98 -3.56
CA ILE A 157 19.71 21.24 -3.04
C ILE A 157 20.13 20.96 -1.58
N PRO A 158 21.43 21.06 -1.23
CA PRO A 158 21.90 20.81 0.13
C PRO A 158 21.45 21.97 1.03
N HIS A 159 20.25 21.88 1.56
CA HIS A 159 19.80 22.75 2.64
C HIS A 159 19.78 21.97 3.96
N PRO A 160 20.58 22.39 4.95
CA PRO A 160 20.91 21.55 6.11
C PRO A 160 19.73 21.25 7.07
N HIS A 161 18.55 21.84 6.86
CA HIS A 161 17.42 21.68 7.80
C HIS A 161 16.05 21.41 7.14
N GLU A 162 15.98 21.23 5.82
CA GLU A 162 14.70 20.97 5.16
C GLU A 162 14.74 19.67 4.38
N ASN A 163 13.77 18.78 4.64
CA ASN A 163 13.58 17.53 3.89
C ASN A 163 13.01 17.82 2.49
N MET A 164 13.49 18.85 1.79
CA MET A 164 12.97 19.37 0.51
C MET A 164 13.34 18.52 -0.71
N SER A 165 14.14 17.48 -0.56
CA SER A 165 14.57 16.64 -1.69
C SER A 165 13.37 16.11 -2.46
N ILE A 166 13.30 16.38 -3.77
CA ILE A 166 12.23 15.84 -4.62
C ILE A 166 12.40 14.33 -4.78
N LEU A 167 13.64 13.88 -4.89
CA LEU A 167 14.01 12.48 -4.99
C LEU A 167 14.91 12.09 -3.81
N ALA A 168 14.57 11.01 -3.12
CA ALA A 168 15.34 10.43 -2.03
C ALA A 168 15.53 8.93 -2.27
N GLY A 169 16.68 8.56 -2.84
CA GLY A 169 16.87 7.22 -3.43
C GLY A 169 15.81 6.96 -4.51
N ALA A 170 15.13 5.82 -4.45
CA ALA A 170 14.06 5.46 -5.37
C ALA A 170 12.70 6.13 -5.04
N ARG A 171 12.62 7.14 -4.16
CA ARG A 171 11.36 7.71 -3.66
C ARG A 171 11.17 9.14 -4.13
N LEU A 172 10.19 9.34 -5.00
CA LEU A 172 9.86 10.62 -5.64
C LEU A 172 8.69 11.31 -4.94
N ARG A 173 8.78 12.63 -4.72
CA ARG A 173 7.68 13.44 -4.18
C ARG A 173 6.48 13.43 -5.12
N VAL A 174 5.32 13.07 -4.57
CA VAL A 174 4.06 12.99 -5.30
C VAL A 174 3.57 14.38 -5.73
N SER A 175 3.82 15.43 -4.93
CA SER A 175 3.42 16.80 -5.29
C SER A 175 4.11 17.27 -6.57
N TRP A 176 5.44 17.12 -6.64
CA TRP A 176 6.24 17.44 -7.82
C TRP A 176 5.79 16.62 -9.03
N LEU A 177 5.59 15.30 -8.84
CA LEU A 177 5.15 14.42 -9.92
C LEU A 177 3.78 14.85 -10.46
N LYS A 178 2.82 15.20 -9.60
CA LYS A 178 1.51 15.71 -10.04
C LYS A 178 1.59 17.03 -10.78
N GLU A 179 2.54 17.90 -10.43
CA GLU A 179 2.74 19.18 -11.13
C GLU A 179 3.20 18.97 -12.57
N GLN A 180 4.07 17.98 -12.81
CA GLN A 180 4.55 17.68 -14.17
C GLN A 180 3.42 17.19 -15.10
N PHE A 181 2.45 16.46 -14.56
CA PHE A 181 1.32 15.86 -15.31
C PHE A 181 -0.02 16.55 -15.01
N ARG A 182 0.00 17.85 -14.65
CA ARG A 182 -1.23 18.58 -14.30
C ARG A 182 -2.09 18.93 -15.51
N GLY A 183 -1.47 19.15 -16.67
CA GLY A 183 -2.16 19.46 -17.91
C GLY A 183 -2.90 18.25 -18.49
N PRO A 184 -3.96 18.46 -19.29
CA PRO A 184 -4.54 17.37 -20.07
C PRO A 184 -3.53 16.88 -21.11
N LEU A 185 -3.69 15.63 -21.54
CA LEU A 185 -2.96 15.09 -22.68
C LEU A 185 -3.30 15.94 -23.93
N PRO A 186 -2.30 16.44 -24.69
CA PRO A 186 -2.54 17.13 -25.96
C PRO A 186 -3.29 16.24 -26.96
N ALA A 187 -4.18 16.82 -27.77
CA ALA A 187 -5.01 16.06 -28.72
C ALA A 187 -4.20 15.32 -29.80
N ASP A 188 -3.01 15.83 -30.11
CA ASP A 188 -2.04 15.33 -31.09
C ASP A 188 -0.74 14.86 -30.42
N ALA A 189 -0.83 14.43 -29.16
CA ALA A 189 0.33 13.95 -28.41
C ALA A 189 1.05 12.82 -29.14
N ALA A 190 2.37 12.93 -29.27
CA ALA A 190 3.21 11.84 -29.74
C ALA A 190 3.08 10.63 -28.79
N ASP A 191 3.21 9.42 -29.34
CA ASP A 191 3.04 8.17 -28.58
C ASP A 191 3.94 8.11 -27.33
N GLU A 192 5.15 8.66 -27.41
CA GLU A 192 6.06 8.76 -26.27
C GLU A 192 5.45 9.55 -25.10
N VAL A 193 4.80 10.69 -25.38
CA VAL A 193 4.14 11.53 -24.36
C VAL A 193 2.94 10.79 -23.75
N VAL A 194 2.20 10.03 -24.57
CA VAL A 194 1.11 9.16 -24.08
C VAL A 194 1.66 8.10 -23.12
N GLN A 195 2.74 7.42 -23.50
CA GLN A 195 3.39 6.43 -22.66
C GLN A 195 3.93 7.01 -21.35
N GLN A 196 4.48 8.23 -21.37
CA GLN A 196 4.89 8.95 -20.14
C GLN A 196 3.71 9.18 -19.19
N HIS A 197 2.55 9.60 -19.72
CA HIS A 197 1.32 9.74 -18.93
C HIS A 197 0.83 8.41 -18.36
N VAL A 198 0.88 7.33 -19.16
CA VAL A 198 0.53 5.98 -18.69
C VAL A 198 1.43 5.56 -17.53
N ARG A 199 2.74 5.73 -17.65
CA ARG A 199 3.72 5.38 -16.61
C ARG A 199 3.52 6.22 -15.35
N TYR A 200 3.17 7.50 -15.48
CA TYR A 200 2.76 8.33 -14.36
C TYR A 200 1.54 7.75 -13.63
N HIS A 201 0.48 7.41 -14.37
CA HIS A 201 -0.75 6.87 -13.80
C HIS A 201 -0.51 5.53 -13.08
N ILE A 202 0.19 4.59 -13.74
CA ILE A 202 0.58 3.30 -13.15
C ILE A 202 1.38 3.53 -11.87
N LEU A 203 2.38 4.41 -11.87
CA LEU A 203 3.19 4.71 -10.70
C LEU A 203 2.36 5.22 -9.52
N VAL A 204 1.44 6.14 -9.78
CA VAL A 204 0.56 6.68 -8.74
C VAL A 204 -0.34 5.59 -8.17
N TRP A 205 -0.93 4.72 -9.00
CA TRP A 205 -1.76 3.61 -8.48
C TRP A 205 -0.95 2.58 -7.71
N LEU A 206 0.20 2.16 -8.24
CA LEU A 206 1.09 1.23 -7.55
C LEU A 206 1.47 1.77 -6.17
N GLY A 207 1.80 3.06 -6.07
CA GLY A 207 2.12 3.70 -4.80
C GLY A 207 0.93 4.02 -3.89
N SER A 208 -0.29 4.01 -4.41
CA SER A 208 -1.51 4.35 -3.64
C SER A 208 -2.38 3.16 -3.29
N ILE A 209 -2.18 2.01 -3.94
CA ILE A 209 -3.01 0.81 -3.81
C ILE A 209 -2.15 -0.39 -3.42
N LEU A 210 -1.10 -0.70 -4.19
CA LEU A 210 -0.33 -1.94 -4.00
C LEU A 210 0.80 -1.81 -2.97
N PHE A 211 1.63 -0.78 -3.12
CA PHE A 211 2.87 -0.58 -2.38
C PHE A 211 2.78 0.69 -1.51
N MET A 212 1.65 0.86 -0.82
CA MET A 212 1.48 1.96 0.11
C MET A 212 2.50 1.88 1.24
N ASP A 213 3.18 2.99 1.52
CA ASP A 213 4.10 3.11 2.64
C ASP A 213 3.58 4.13 3.67
N LYS A 214 4.37 4.36 4.74
CA LYS A 214 4.02 5.35 5.77
C LYS A 214 4.17 6.80 5.28
N SER A 215 4.77 7.02 4.12
CA SER A 215 4.98 8.33 3.51
C SER A 215 3.76 8.68 2.66
N ALA A 216 3.00 9.66 3.14
CA ALA A 216 1.89 10.18 2.34
C ALA A 216 2.39 10.98 1.12
N ASP A 217 3.63 11.45 1.15
CA ASP A 217 4.19 12.44 0.22
C ASP A 217 5.08 11.86 -0.88
N ARG A 218 5.53 10.60 -0.81
CA ARG A 218 6.44 10.00 -1.80
C ARG A 218 5.99 8.67 -2.37
N VAL A 219 6.28 8.44 -3.64
CA VAL A 219 6.05 7.17 -4.34
C VAL A 219 7.38 6.55 -4.76
N SER A 220 7.49 5.22 -4.69
CA SER A 220 8.68 4.54 -5.19
C SER A 220 8.65 4.45 -6.71
N VAL A 221 9.70 4.92 -7.39
CA VAL A 221 9.89 4.80 -8.84
C VAL A 221 10.45 3.45 -9.27
N MET A 222 10.77 2.56 -8.32
CA MET A 222 11.30 1.22 -8.60
C MET A 222 10.46 0.41 -9.61
N PRO A 223 9.11 0.42 -9.55
CA PRO A 223 8.27 -0.31 -10.51
C PRO A 223 8.43 0.12 -11.97
N GLN A 224 8.96 1.32 -12.24
CA GLN A 224 9.17 1.84 -13.59
C GLN A 224 10.09 0.94 -14.43
N GLN A 225 11.00 0.20 -13.79
CA GLN A 225 11.89 -0.76 -14.45
C GLN A 225 11.14 -1.86 -15.22
N PHE A 226 9.88 -2.12 -14.87
CA PHE A 226 9.06 -3.18 -15.47
C PHE A 226 8.02 -2.64 -16.46
N LEU A 227 8.10 -1.35 -16.80
CA LEU A 227 7.16 -0.64 -17.69
C LEU A 227 7.84 -0.19 -18.99
N ASN A 228 8.90 -0.87 -19.42
CA ASN A 228 9.60 -0.59 -20.67
C ASN A 228 9.92 -1.88 -21.46
N PRO A 229 9.11 -2.24 -22.47
CA PRO A 229 7.85 -1.59 -22.87
C PRO A 229 6.74 -1.72 -21.81
N ILE A 230 5.72 -0.86 -21.86
CA ILE A 230 4.61 -0.87 -20.88
C ILE A 230 3.88 -2.22 -20.85
N SER A 231 3.78 -2.88 -22.02
CA SER A 231 3.15 -4.18 -22.18
C SER A 231 3.88 -5.31 -21.45
N ASP A 232 5.13 -5.13 -21.01
CA ASP A 232 5.85 -6.12 -20.21
C ASP A 232 5.29 -6.22 -18.78
N ALA A 233 4.62 -5.17 -18.30
CA ALA A 233 4.08 -5.14 -16.94
C ALA A 233 3.20 -6.36 -16.62
N LYS A 234 2.36 -6.81 -17.57
CA LYS A 234 1.45 -7.95 -17.37
C LYS A 234 2.16 -9.29 -17.14
N ARG A 235 3.46 -9.37 -17.45
CA ARG A 235 4.27 -10.59 -17.33
C ARG A 235 4.77 -10.81 -15.91
N TYR A 236 4.57 -9.86 -15.00
CA TYR A 236 5.10 -9.93 -13.65
C TYR A 236 4.02 -10.21 -12.59
N ILE A 237 4.40 -10.90 -11.53
CA ILE A 237 3.53 -11.28 -10.41
C ILE A 237 3.33 -10.11 -9.44
N TRP A 238 2.60 -9.08 -9.88
CA TRP A 238 2.26 -7.93 -9.04
C TRP A 238 1.44 -8.31 -7.82
N GLY A 239 0.55 -9.30 -7.94
CA GLY A 239 -0.30 -9.75 -6.84
C GLY A 239 0.50 -10.34 -5.67
N SER A 240 1.55 -11.12 -5.95
CA SER A 240 2.46 -11.62 -4.90
C SER A 240 3.26 -10.51 -4.24
N GLY A 241 3.73 -9.53 -5.02
CA GLY A 241 4.37 -8.34 -4.48
C GLY A 241 3.44 -7.56 -3.55
N ALA A 242 2.19 -7.34 -3.97
CA ALA A 242 1.17 -6.66 -3.19
C ALA A 242 0.81 -7.41 -1.90
N LEU A 243 0.63 -8.74 -1.99
CA LEU A 243 0.32 -9.57 -0.83
C LEU A 243 1.45 -9.58 0.20
N ALA A 244 2.70 -9.77 -0.26
CA ALA A 244 3.88 -9.72 0.60
C ALA A 244 4.04 -8.33 1.25
N TRP A 245 3.75 -7.26 0.51
CA TRP A 245 3.77 -5.91 1.03
C TRP A 245 2.71 -5.68 2.10
N LEU A 246 1.46 -6.12 1.85
CA LEU A 246 0.36 -6.06 2.81
C LEU A 246 0.72 -6.81 4.11
N TYR A 247 1.21 -8.04 4.00
CA TYR A 247 1.58 -8.86 5.15
C TYR A 247 2.68 -8.18 5.97
N LYS A 248 3.73 -7.68 5.30
CA LYS A 248 4.80 -6.91 5.96
C LYS A 248 4.26 -5.71 6.74
N HIS A 249 3.28 -4.99 6.20
CA HIS A 249 2.70 -3.83 6.86
C HIS A 249 1.77 -4.21 8.02
N LEU A 250 0.99 -5.30 7.90
CA LEU A 250 0.20 -5.84 9.00
C LEU A 250 1.10 -6.28 10.16
N CYS A 251 2.20 -6.99 9.87
CA CYS A 251 3.18 -7.41 10.87
C CYS A 251 3.83 -6.22 11.58
N LYS A 252 4.26 -5.19 10.83
CA LYS A 252 4.83 -3.96 11.43
C LYS A 252 3.82 -3.18 12.27
N ALA A 253 2.54 -3.27 11.95
CA ALA A 253 1.49 -2.60 12.71
C ALA A 253 1.21 -3.28 14.06
N LEU A 254 1.75 -4.49 14.29
CA LEU A 254 1.66 -5.20 15.57
C LEU A 254 2.57 -4.61 16.65
N GLU A 255 3.62 -3.88 16.27
CA GLU A 255 4.55 -3.28 17.21
C GLU A 255 3.82 -2.18 18.02
N THR A 256 3.95 -2.18 19.35
CA THR A 256 3.29 -1.21 20.24
C THR A 256 3.66 0.25 19.97
N LYS A 257 4.80 0.49 19.31
CA LYS A 257 5.27 1.82 18.88
C LYS A 257 4.76 2.24 17.50
N ALA A 258 4.02 1.38 16.80
CA ALA A 258 3.43 1.73 15.50
C ALA A 258 2.36 2.82 15.70
N LYS A 259 2.53 3.94 14.97
CA LYS A 259 1.61 5.07 14.92
C LYS A 259 0.93 5.14 13.56
#